data_AF-A0A958ELM5-F1
#
_entry.id   AF-A0A958ELM5-F1
#
_cell.length_a   1.000
_cell.length_b   1.000
_cell.length_c   1.000
_cell.angle_alpha   90.00
_cell.angle_beta   90.00
_cell.angle_gamma   90.00
#
_symmetry.space_group_name_H-M   'P 1'
#
loop_
_entity.id
_entity.type
_entity.pdbx_description
1 polymer ?
#
loop_
_entity_poly.entity_id
_entity_poly.type
_entity_poly.pdbx_seq_one_letter_code
_entity_poly.pdbx_strand_id
1 'polypeptide(L)'
;SFPHDQNSKEFFFMEMNTRIQVEHCVSEEVYDVDLIKEMIRAAAGEDLRIKKQPKGPEGHAIECRINAEDPDNKFMPCPGKITSFHVPGGHGVRIDSHAYSQYVIPPNYDSMIGKLIVRGRDRQDAIIKMKRALEELIVEGVKTTKPFHQNLLDHPVFVKGNFDTGFIDQIYLKESH
;
A
#
# COMPACT_ATOMS: atom_id res chain seq x y z
N SER A 1 15.05 -7.26 -3.64
CA SER A 1 14.95 -6.81 -2.23
C SER A 1 16.34 -6.60 -1.67
N PHE A 2 16.57 -5.43 -1.06
CA PHE A 2 17.86 -5.07 -0.45
C PHE A 2 17.66 -4.52 0.97
N PRO A 3 17.89 -5.30 2.04
CA PRO A 3 17.96 -4.74 3.38
C PRO A 3 19.05 -3.68 3.48
N HIS A 4 18.77 -2.66 4.28
CA HIS A 4 19.70 -1.59 4.60
C HIS A 4 20.03 -1.65 6.10
N ASP A 5 21.29 -1.83 6.44
CA ASP A 5 21.75 -1.75 7.82
C ASP A 5 21.90 -0.28 8.24
N GLN A 6 21.17 0.12 9.27
CA GLN A 6 21.20 1.51 9.75
C GLN A 6 22.55 1.92 10.33
N ASN A 7 23.36 0.98 10.82
CA ASN A 7 24.67 1.27 11.43
C ASN A 7 25.75 1.45 10.37
N SER A 8 25.92 0.47 9.49
CA SER A 8 26.94 0.51 8.44
C SER A 8 26.54 1.35 7.21
N LYS A 9 25.24 1.63 7.03
CA LYS A 9 24.65 2.23 5.82
C LYS A 9 24.82 1.37 4.56
N GLU A 10 25.12 0.08 4.74
CA GLU A 10 25.31 -0.85 3.64
C GLU A 10 23.99 -1.49 3.20
N PHE A 11 23.92 -1.82 1.90
CA PHE A 11 22.81 -2.55 1.30
C PHE A 11 23.27 -3.97 0.97
N PHE A 12 22.45 -4.95 1.33
CA PHE A 12 22.73 -6.36 1.06
C PHE A 12 21.69 -6.91 0.09
N PHE A 13 22.09 -7.70 -0.91
CA PHE A 13 21.13 -8.39 -1.76
C PHE A 13 20.49 -9.54 -0.98
N MET A 14 19.16 -9.63 -1.00
CA MET A 14 18.44 -10.78 -0.43
C MET A 14 17.84 -11.66 -1.52
N GLU A 15 17.06 -11.06 -2.42
CA GLU A 15 16.33 -11.80 -3.45
C GLU A 15 15.91 -10.88 -4.60
N MET A 16 15.47 -11.50 -5.71
CA MET A 16 14.86 -10.82 -6.85
C MET A 16 13.54 -11.51 -7.21
N ASN A 17 12.45 -10.74 -7.22
CA ASN A 17 11.14 -11.22 -7.63
C ASN A 17 10.98 -11.07 -9.15
N THR A 18 10.83 -12.17 -9.89
CA THR A 18 10.70 -12.19 -11.36
C THR A 18 9.25 -12.00 -11.83
N ARG A 19 8.51 -11.12 -11.15
CA ARG A 19 7.11 -10.81 -11.40
C ARG A 19 6.80 -9.39 -10.96
N ILE A 20 5.67 -8.86 -11.41
CA ILE A 20 5.16 -7.59 -10.88
C ILE A 20 4.92 -7.71 -9.36
N GLN A 21 5.31 -6.67 -8.63
CA GLN A 21 5.06 -6.59 -7.20
C GLN A 21 3.69 -5.95 -6.94
N VAL A 22 3.06 -6.29 -5.82
CA VAL A 22 1.73 -5.75 -5.48
C VAL A 22 1.81 -4.22 -5.35
N GLU A 23 2.87 -3.77 -4.71
CA GLU A 23 3.25 -2.39 -4.40
C GLU A 23 3.80 -1.60 -5.60
N HIS A 24 3.72 -2.11 -6.83
CA HIS A 24 4.23 -1.40 -8.01
C HIS A 24 3.62 0.00 -8.19
N CYS A 25 2.39 0.21 -7.72
CA CYS A 25 1.65 1.47 -7.85
C CYS A 25 2.40 2.66 -7.24
N VAL A 26 3.10 2.49 -6.11
CA VAL A 26 3.86 3.63 -5.54
C VAL A 26 4.99 4.09 -6.46
N SER A 27 5.55 3.18 -7.26
CA SER A 27 6.57 3.52 -8.27
C SER A 27 5.93 4.18 -9.48
N GLU A 28 4.81 3.66 -9.96
CA GLU A 28 4.05 4.27 -11.06
C GLU A 28 3.69 5.73 -10.77
N GLU A 29 3.18 6.00 -9.57
CA GLU A 29 2.76 7.34 -9.16
C GLU A 29 3.90 8.36 -9.18
N VAL A 30 5.11 8.00 -8.71
CA VAL A 30 6.23 8.96 -8.61
C VAL A 30 7.11 9.01 -9.85
N TYR A 31 7.08 7.99 -10.72
CA TYR A 31 7.83 7.96 -11.96
C TYR A 31 6.99 8.25 -13.21
N ASP A 32 5.67 8.41 -13.05
CA ASP A 32 4.72 8.64 -14.14
C ASP A 32 4.85 7.59 -15.24
N VAL A 33 4.73 6.32 -14.83
CA VAL A 33 4.94 5.17 -15.71
C VAL A 33 3.88 4.09 -15.46
N ASP A 34 3.47 3.40 -16.52
CA ASP A 34 2.55 2.27 -16.46
C ASP A 34 3.35 0.98 -16.67
N LEU A 35 3.69 0.31 -15.57
CA LEU A 35 4.55 -0.87 -15.60
C LEU A 35 3.83 -2.06 -16.25
N ILE A 36 2.52 -2.18 -16.08
CA ILE A 36 1.73 -3.24 -16.70
C ILE A 36 1.75 -3.11 -18.23
N LYS A 37 1.57 -1.90 -18.74
CA LYS A 37 1.65 -1.63 -20.19
C LYS A 37 3.04 -1.88 -20.75
N GLU A 38 4.10 -1.49 -20.02
CA GLU A 38 5.47 -1.76 -20.44
C GLU A 38 5.80 -3.26 -20.43
N MET A 39 5.27 -4.02 -19.47
CA MET A 39 5.37 -5.48 -19.47
C MET A 39 4.69 -6.12 -20.69
N ILE A 40 3.49 -5.66 -21.05
CA ILE A 40 2.77 -6.16 -22.23
C ILE A 40 3.56 -5.83 -23.51
N ARG A 41 4.10 -4.61 -23.62
CA ARG A 41 4.96 -4.20 -24.75
C ARG A 41 6.19 -5.09 -24.90
N ALA A 42 6.91 -5.30 -23.79
CA ALA A 42 8.07 -6.17 -23.78
C ALA A 42 7.73 -7.62 -24.18
N ALA A 43 6.61 -8.14 -23.69
CA ALA A 43 6.13 -9.48 -24.04
C ALA A 43 5.75 -9.59 -25.54
N ALA A 44 5.32 -8.49 -26.16
CA ALA A 44 5.04 -8.40 -27.60
C ALA A 44 6.32 -8.18 -28.45
N GLY A 45 7.51 -8.11 -27.84
CA GLY A 45 8.77 -7.84 -28.54
C GLY A 45 8.94 -6.37 -28.96
N GLU A 46 8.12 -5.46 -28.43
CA GLU A 46 8.26 -4.02 -28.67
C GLU A 46 9.33 -3.41 -27.75
N ASP A 47 9.94 -2.32 -28.23
CA ASP A 47 10.78 -1.47 -27.40
C ASP A 47 10.02 -0.91 -26.18
N LEU A 48 10.70 -0.87 -25.05
CA LEU A 48 10.27 -0.11 -23.87
C LEU A 48 10.21 1.39 -24.20
N ARG A 49 9.19 2.08 -23.68
CA ARG A 49 9.10 3.55 -23.74
C ARG A 49 9.98 4.21 -22.70
N ILE A 50 10.27 3.50 -21.60
CA ILE A 50 11.24 3.90 -20.59
C ILE A 50 12.67 3.72 -21.16
N LYS A 51 13.03 4.53 -22.16
CA LYS A 51 14.33 4.44 -22.84
C LYS A 51 15.47 5.12 -22.09
N LYS A 52 15.17 5.88 -21.03
CA LYS A 52 16.14 6.63 -20.24
C LYS A 52 15.96 6.34 -18.75
N GLN A 53 17.05 6.45 -17.99
CA GLN A 53 16.95 6.50 -16.54
C GLN A 53 16.00 7.64 -16.15
N PRO A 54 14.97 7.37 -15.31
CA PRO A 54 14.14 8.43 -14.79
C PRO A 54 15.00 9.40 -13.96
N LYS A 55 14.60 10.68 -13.94
CA LYS A 55 15.31 11.75 -13.21
C LYS A 55 15.26 11.63 -11.68
N GLY A 56 14.81 10.49 -11.17
CA GLY A 56 14.40 10.27 -9.78
C GLY A 56 12.87 10.39 -9.61
N PRO A 57 12.35 10.00 -8.43
CA PRO A 57 10.92 10.07 -8.13
C PRO A 57 10.47 11.54 -7.97
N GLU A 58 9.32 11.87 -8.54
CA GLU A 58 8.68 13.19 -8.40
C GLU A 58 7.57 13.15 -7.33
N GLY A 59 7.93 13.59 -6.12
CA GLY A 59 7.04 13.62 -4.97
C GLY A 59 7.16 12.40 -4.07
N HIS A 60 6.08 12.04 -3.39
CA HIS A 60 6.05 10.88 -2.51
C HIS A 60 4.72 10.15 -2.65
N ALA A 61 4.77 8.82 -2.74
CA ALA A 61 3.57 7.99 -2.78
C ALA A 61 3.51 7.06 -1.57
N ILE A 62 2.29 6.83 -1.07
CA ILE A 62 2.01 5.89 0.01
C ILE A 62 0.91 4.97 -0.48
N GLU A 63 1.08 3.66 -0.26
CA GLU A 63 0.07 2.63 -0.51
C GLU A 63 -0.32 1.97 0.82
N CYS A 64 -1.62 1.88 1.06
CA CYS A 64 -2.21 1.08 2.13
C CYS A 64 -2.96 -0.10 1.52
N ARG A 65 -2.61 -1.32 1.94
CA ARG A 65 -3.37 -2.53 1.60
C ARG A 65 -4.60 -2.63 2.49
N ILE A 66 -5.77 -2.54 1.88
CA ILE A 66 -7.04 -2.67 2.58
C ILE A 66 -7.43 -4.14 2.53
N ASN A 67 -7.25 -4.82 3.66
CA ASN A 67 -7.56 -6.23 3.84
C ASN A 67 -8.82 -6.37 4.68
N ALA A 68 -9.62 -7.39 4.39
CA ALA A 68 -10.72 -7.83 5.22
C ALA A 68 -10.18 -8.66 6.41
N GLU A 69 -9.60 -7.97 7.39
CA GLU A 69 -8.97 -8.53 8.60
C GLU A 69 -9.38 -7.71 9.82
N ASP A 70 -9.27 -8.30 11.01
CA ASP A 70 -9.55 -7.66 12.30
C ASP A 70 -8.25 -7.31 13.05
N PRO A 71 -7.74 -6.07 12.96
CA PRO A 71 -6.49 -5.68 13.62
C PRO A 71 -6.51 -5.89 15.14
N ASP A 72 -7.67 -5.67 15.78
CA ASP A 72 -7.83 -5.82 17.24
C ASP A 72 -7.79 -7.29 17.68
N ASN A 73 -7.92 -8.21 16.73
CA ASN A 73 -7.92 -9.64 16.97
C ASN A 73 -6.83 -10.33 16.14
N LYS A 74 -5.60 -9.85 16.29
CA LYS A 74 -4.38 -10.42 15.67
C LYS A 74 -4.49 -10.55 14.15
N PHE A 75 -5.13 -9.59 13.49
CA PHE A 75 -5.33 -9.56 12.03
C PHE A 75 -6.01 -10.83 11.50
N MET A 76 -6.91 -11.45 12.28
CA MET A 76 -7.66 -12.60 11.78
C MET A 76 -8.48 -12.22 10.54
N PRO A 77 -8.47 -13.06 9.49
CA PRO A 77 -9.31 -12.84 8.31
C PRO A 77 -10.78 -12.70 8.66
N CYS A 78 -11.44 -11.74 8.02
CA CYS A 78 -12.85 -11.40 8.20
C CYS A 78 -13.60 -11.52 6.85
N PRO A 79 -13.71 -12.74 6.26
CA PRO A 79 -14.48 -12.94 5.05
C PRO A 79 -15.97 -12.65 5.32
N GLY A 80 -16.67 -12.16 4.31
CA GLY A 80 -18.06 -11.77 4.48
C GLY A 80 -18.56 -10.91 3.32
N LYS A 81 -19.80 -10.47 3.44
CA LYS A 81 -20.44 -9.63 2.44
C LYS A 81 -20.18 -8.16 2.74
N ILE A 82 -19.63 -7.44 1.79
CA ILE A 82 -19.49 -5.99 1.86
C ILE A 82 -20.89 -5.38 1.65
N THR A 83 -21.47 -4.75 2.66
CA THR A 83 -22.81 -4.15 2.56
C THR A 83 -22.77 -2.78 1.91
N SER A 84 -21.72 -2.01 2.16
CA SER A 84 -21.48 -0.71 1.55
C SER A 84 -20.00 -0.57 1.19
N PHE A 85 -19.73 0.03 0.03
CA PHE A 85 -18.39 0.27 -0.47
C PHE A 85 -18.34 1.64 -1.16
N HIS A 86 -17.73 2.63 -0.49
CA HIS A 86 -17.48 3.94 -1.07
C HIS A 86 -15.97 4.18 -1.11
N VAL A 87 -15.44 4.35 -2.31
CA VAL A 87 -14.02 4.62 -2.53
C VAL A 87 -13.75 6.13 -2.42
N PRO A 88 -12.60 6.52 -1.84
CA PRO A 88 -12.18 7.92 -1.81
C PRO A 88 -11.79 8.40 -3.20
N GLY A 89 -11.73 9.72 -3.37
CA GLY A 89 -11.38 10.31 -4.66
C GLY A 89 -10.58 11.61 -4.52
N GLY A 90 -10.49 12.33 -5.65
CA GLY A 90 -9.80 13.60 -5.73
C GLY A 90 -8.37 13.49 -6.23
N HIS A 91 -7.71 14.65 -6.35
CA HIS A 91 -6.41 14.76 -6.98
C HIS A 91 -5.32 13.99 -6.21
N GLY A 92 -4.64 13.08 -6.91
CA GLY A 92 -3.56 12.27 -6.35
C GLY A 92 -4.05 11.17 -5.41
N VAL A 93 -5.29 10.71 -5.58
CA VAL A 93 -5.84 9.52 -4.91
C VAL A 93 -6.16 8.49 -5.99
N ARG A 94 -5.64 7.27 -5.84
CA ARG A 94 -5.86 6.12 -6.71
C ARG A 94 -6.35 4.95 -5.88
N ILE A 95 -7.32 4.21 -6.42
CA ILE A 95 -7.81 2.96 -5.84
C ILE A 95 -7.70 1.86 -6.87
N ASP A 96 -7.01 0.78 -6.50
CA ASP A 96 -6.99 -0.46 -7.27
C ASP A 96 -7.79 -1.48 -6.45
N SER A 97 -9.01 -1.80 -6.88
CA SER A 97 -9.89 -2.72 -6.14
C SER A 97 -10.72 -3.56 -7.11
N HIS A 98 -11.01 -4.80 -6.68
CA HIS A 98 -11.98 -5.68 -7.32
C HIS A 98 -13.29 -5.77 -6.51
N ALA A 99 -13.32 -5.14 -5.33
CA ALA A 99 -14.47 -5.14 -4.45
C ALA A 99 -15.50 -4.08 -4.87
N TYR A 100 -16.76 -4.35 -4.55
CA TYR A 100 -17.89 -3.47 -4.81
C TYR A 100 -18.97 -3.74 -3.76
N SER A 101 -19.97 -2.85 -3.64
CA SER A 101 -21.10 -3.10 -2.73
C SER A 101 -21.78 -4.42 -3.10
N GLN A 102 -22.13 -5.21 -2.08
CA GLN A 102 -22.68 -6.57 -2.18
C GLN A 102 -21.69 -7.65 -2.60
N TYR A 103 -20.42 -7.34 -2.86
CA TYR A 103 -19.38 -8.34 -3.08
C TYR A 103 -19.23 -9.23 -1.85
N VAL A 104 -19.09 -10.54 -2.07
CA VAL A 104 -18.85 -11.53 -1.02
C VAL A 104 -17.39 -11.94 -1.08
N ILE A 105 -16.64 -11.57 -0.04
CA ILE A 105 -15.23 -11.92 0.09
C ILE A 105 -15.15 -13.42 0.43
N PRO A 106 -14.60 -14.23 -0.48
CA PRO A 106 -14.49 -15.67 -0.25
C PRO A 106 -13.42 -15.99 0.80
N PRO A 107 -13.60 -17.04 1.64
CA PRO A 107 -12.66 -17.37 2.71
C PRO A 107 -11.38 -18.07 2.25
N ASN A 108 -11.32 -18.51 0.99
CA ASN A 108 -10.26 -19.36 0.45
C ASN A 108 -9.22 -18.59 -0.38
N TYR A 109 -9.31 -17.26 -0.43
CA TYR A 109 -8.37 -16.40 -1.14
C TYR A 109 -7.74 -15.38 -0.18
N ASP A 110 -6.80 -14.59 -0.69
CA ASP A 110 -6.19 -13.47 0.03
C ASP A 110 -7.26 -12.49 0.52
N SER A 111 -7.06 -11.94 1.73
CA SER A 111 -8.01 -11.04 2.40
C SER A 111 -8.04 -9.64 1.78
N MET A 112 -7.11 -9.30 0.89
CA MET A 112 -7.01 -7.98 0.28
C MET A 112 -8.22 -7.68 -0.59
N ILE A 113 -8.92 -6.60 -0.27
CA ILE A 113 -10.08 -6.10 -1.03
C ILE A 113 -9.71 -4.90 -1.92
N GLY A 114 -8.59 -4.25 -1.65
CA GLY A 114 -8.05 -3.21 -2.51
C GLY A 114 -6.75 -2.59 -2.00
N LYS A 115 -6.16 -1.74 -2.84
CA LYS A 115 -5.01 -0.90 -2.51
C LYS A 115 -5.47 0.54 -2.61
N LEU A 116 -5.25 1.30 -1.54
CA LEU A 116 -5.45 2.75 -1.53
C LEU A 116 -4.08 3.41 -1.70
N ILE A 117 -3.90 4.17 -2.77
CA ILE A 117 -2.64 4.82 -3.11
C ILE A 117 -2.87 6.32 -3.16
N VAL A 118 -1.92 7.08 -2.60
CA VAL A 118 -1.93 8.54 -2.73
C VAL A 118 -0.58 9.07 -3.17
N ARG A 119 -0.59 10.19 -3.89
CA ARG A 119 0.61 10.96 -4.29
C ARG A 119 0.58 12.37 -3.68
N GLY A 120 1.63 12.65 -2.92
CA GLY A 120 1.96 13.95 -2.35
C GLY A 120 3.13 14.63 -3.06
N ARG A 121 3.25 15.95 -2.89
CA ARG A 121 4.44 16.72 -3.30
C ARG A 121 5.67 16.34 -2.47
N ASP A 122 5.43 15.94 -1.23
CA ASP A 122 6.42 15.40 -0.30
C ASP A 122 5.73 14.36 0.61
N ARG A 123 6.51 13.79 1.53
CA ARG A 123 6.04 12.75 2.44
C ARG A 123 4.95 13.23 3.39
N GLN A 124 5.02 14.46 3.89
CA GLN A 124 4.01 14.98 4.81
C GLN A 124 2.69 15.21 4.08
N ASP A 125 2.73 15.78 2.87
CA ASP A 125 1.56 15.92 2.00
C ASP A 125 0.92 14.57 1.67
N ALA A 126 1.74 13.54 1.38
CA ALA A 126 1.24 12.18 1.14
C ALA A 126 0.57 11.58 2.39
N ILE A 127 1.14 11.76 3.59
CA ILE A 127 0.53 11.30 4.85
C ILE A 127 -0.83 11.97 5.07
N ILE A 128 -0.90 13.29 4.95
CA ILE A 128 -2.14 14.05 5.14
C ILE A 128 -3.21 13.58 4.15
N LYS A 129 -2.84 13.40 2.88
CA LYS A 129 -3.75 12.88 1.85
C LYS A 129 -4.21 11.46 2.14
N MET A 130 -3.31 10.56 2.59
CA MET A 130 -3.67 9.19 2.92
C MET A 130 -4.65 9.15 4.09
N LYS A 131 -4.43 9.95 5.14
CA LYS A 131 -5.37 10.06 6.26
C LYS A 131 -6.77 10.46 5.81
N ARG A 132 -6.88 11.50 4.99
CA ARG A 132 -8.16 11.94 4.42
C ARG A 132 -8.80 10.85 3.56
N ALA A 133 -8.02 10.22 2.68
CA ALA A 133 -8.53 9.17 1.80
C ALA A 133 -9.00 7.93 2.59
N LEU A 134 -8.31 7.57 3.67
CA LEU A 134 -8.76 6.51 4.58
C LEU A 134 -10.05 6.90 5.30
N GLU A 135 -10.19 8.14 5.79
CA GLU A 135 -11.42 8.63 6.41
C GLU A 135 -12.63 8.51 5.46
N GLU A 136 -12.46 8.94 4.21
CA GLU A 136 -13.46 8.89 3.14
C GLU A 136 -13.80 7.46 2.66
N LEU A 137 -12.87 6.51 2.79
CA LEU A 137 -13.08 5.11 2.41
C LEU A 137 -14.10 4.45 3.35
N ILE A 138 -15.26 4.06 2.83
CA ILE A 138 -16.29 3.34 3.59
C ILE A 138 -16.30 1.89 3.11
N VAL A 139 -16.09 0.97 4.04
CA VAL A 139 -16.28 -0.47 3.86
C VAL A 139 -17.10 -0.98 5.03
N GLU A 140 -18.30 -1.46 4.76
CA GLU A 140 -19.21 -1.98 5.77
C GLU A 140 -19.49 -3.47 5.57
N GLY A 141 -19.92 -4.15 6.62
CA GLY A 141 -20.27 -5.58 6.61
C GLY A 141 -19.10 -6.52 6.94
N VAL A 142 -17.86 -6.02 6.87
CA VAL A 142 -16.64 -6.72 7.30
C VAL A 142 -15.71 -5.78 8.04
N LYS A 143 -14.85 -6.34 8.91
CA LYS A 143 -13.73 -5.59 9.49
C LYS A 143 -12.60 -5.44 8.48
N THR A 144 -11.84 -4.36 8.59
CA THR A 144 -10.71 -4.11 7.70
C THR A 144 -9.47 -3.58 8.43
N THR A 145 -8.34 -3.58 7.73
CA THR A 145 -7.08 -2.95 8.19
C THR A 145 -7.09 -1.41 8.16
N LYS A 146 -8.20 -0.77 7.72
CA LYS A 146 -8.32 0.71 7.69
C LYS A 146 -7.95 1.37 9.04
N PRO A 147 -8.50 0.95 10.20
CA PRO A 147 -8.19 1.59 11.48
C PRO A 147 -6.72 1.46 11.87
N PHE A 148 -6.10 0.31 11.56
CA PHE A 148 -4.66 0.09 11.76
C PHE A 148 -3.83 1.10 10.96
N HIS A 149 -4.15 1.32 9.69
CA HIS A 149 -3.44 2.28 8.85
C HIS A 149 -3.62 3.72 9.35
N GLN A 150 -4.81 4.09 9.83
CA GLN A 150 -5.06 5.41 10.41
C GLN A 150 -4.17 5.64 11.64
N ASN A 151 -4.15 4.68 12.57
CA ASN A 151 -3.29 4.73 13.76
C ASN A 151 -1.81 4.80 13.40
N LEU A 152 -1.38 4.04 12.39
CA LEU A 152 0.00 4.01 11.92
C LEU A 152 0.45 5.36 11.36
N LEU A 153 -0.42 6.02 10.58
CA LEU A 153 -0.15 7.33 9.98
C LEU A 153 -0.08 8.46 11.02
N ASP A 154 -0.70 8.27 12.18
CA ASP A 154 -0.61 9.17 13.33
C ASP A 154 0.57 8.88 14.25
N HIS A 155 1.20 7.72 14.13
CA HIS A 155 2.28 7.33 15.00
C HIS A 155 3.55 8.18 14.77
N PRO A 156 4.12 8.85 15.79
CA PRO A 156 5.23 9.79 15.60
C PRO A 156 6.48 9.17 14.95
N VAL A 157 6.75 7.90 15.22
CA VAL A 157 7.87 7.16 14.62
C VAL A 157 7.67 6.98 13.11
N PHE A 158 6.43 6.67 12.68
CA PHE A 158 6.08 6.58 11.27
C PHE A 158 6.15 7.96 10.61
N VAL A 159 5.60 9.00 11.24
CA VAL A 159 5.64 10.38 10.71
C VAL A 159 7.09 10.88 10.54
N LYS A 160 7.99 10.56 11.47
CA LYS A 160 9.42 10.89 11.37
C LYS A 160 10.19 10.05 10.35
N GLY A 161 9.63 8.92 9.91
CA GLY A 161 10.32 8.01 8.98
C GLY A 161 11.44 7.19 9.62
N ASN A 162 11.48 7.10 10.95
CA ASN A 162 12.56 6.44 11.70
C ASN A 162 12.11 5.06 12.21
N PHE A 163 11.84 4.13 11.30
CA PHE A 163 11.38 2.78 11.62
C PHE A 163 12.18 1.72 10.86
N ASP A 164 12.14 0.49 11.37
CA ASP A 164 12.73 -0.69 10.75
C ASP A 164 11.65 -1.79 10.59
N THR A 165 12.06 -2.98 10.18
CA THR A 165 11.15 -4.11 9.96
C THR A 165 10.53 -4.64 11.25
N GLY A 166 11.09 -4.36 12.44
CA GLY A 166 10.54 -4.76 13.73
C GLY A 166 9.60 -3.72 14.34
N PHE A 167 9.39 -2.57 13.68
CA PHE A 167 8.58 -1.48 14.20
C PHE A 167 7.15 -1.90 14.53
N ILE A 168 6.48 -2.64 13.64
CA ILE A 168 5.08 -3.08 13.86
C ILE A 168 4.96 -4.00 15.07
N ASP A 169 5.91 -4.94 15.23
CA ASP A 169 5.95 -5.84 16.38
C ASP A 169 6.12 -5.07 17.69
N GLN A 170 6.94 -4.03 17.70
CA GLN A 170 7.18 -3.20 18.88
C GLN A 170 5.94 -2.43 19.33
N ILE A 171 5.12 -1.96 18.39
CA ILE A 171 3.92 -1.16 18.70
C ILE A 171 2.67 -2.02 18.96
N TYR A 172 2.55 -3.23 18.40
CA TYR A 172 1.33 -4.05 18.49
C TYR A 172 1.49 -5.38 19.27
N LEU A 173 2.69 -5.97 19.36
CA LEU A 173 2.86 -7.27 20.06
C LEU A 173 3.33 -7.13 21.51
N LYS A 174 3.83 -5.96 21.93
CA LYS A 174 4.25 -5.74 23.33
C LYS A 174 3.12 -5.39 24.31
N GLU A 175 1.94 -5.00 23.83
CA GLU A 175 0.79 -4.68 24.68
C GLU A 175 -0.09 -5.91 25.01
N SER A 176 0.29 -7.11 24.55
CA SER A 176 -0.46 -8.36 24.76
C SER A 176 0.10 -9.26 25.89
N HIS A 177 0.91 -8.72 26.80
CA HIS A 177 1.48 -9.43 27.96
C HIS A 177 1.29 -8.68 29.26
#